data_AF-A0A970RTL4-F1
#
_entry.id   AF-A0A970RTL4-F1
#
_cell.length_a   1.000
_cell.length_b   1.000
_cell.length_c   1.000
_cell.angle_alpha   90.00
_cell.angle_beta   90.00
_cell.angle_gamma   90.00
#
_symmetry.space_group_name_H-M   'P 1'
#
loop_
_entity.id
_entity.type
_entity.pdbx_description
1 polymer ?
#
loop_
_entity_poly.entity_id
_entity_poly.type
_entity_poly.pdbx_seq_one_letter_code
_entity_poly.pdbx_strand_id
1 'polypeptide(L)'
;MNKKSKIQIGLLALAVAIIIVGILFLLTASKIAPIFAAIYGLPNLILQYVIVIGVMAAGIMTFSNVCATVRDKKKRDALTLFITIFSTVLTLPLLYVFIALFPAASGRFDPVLGELMVKDIALAFQQVFKPLGLQYFIYSLGVVMAIVFLAFPLLTGVLTLKDKALIIGKGGIKIGILPAAQNK
;
A
#
# COMPACT_ATOMS: atom_id res chain seq x y z
N MET A 1 -17.77 -5.89 -28.68
CA MET A 1 -16.95 -5.79 -27.45
C MET A 1 -16.71 -7.19 -26.90
N ASN A 2 -15.45 -7.65 -26.85
CA ASN A 2 -15.10 -9.05 -26.60
C ASN A 2 -15.27 -9.41 -25.09
N LYS A 3 -15.69 -10.65 -24.76
CA LYS A 3 -16.04 -11.08 -23.38
C LYS A 3 -14.90 -10.83 -22.37
N LYS A 4 -13.65 -11.00 -22.81
CA LYS A 4 -12.42 -10.71 -22.03
C LYS A 4 -12.23 -9.23 -21.68
N SER A 5 -12.64 -8.31 -22.58
CA SER A 5 -12.53 -6.86 -22.37
C SER A 5 -13.57 -6.35 -21.34
N LYS A 6 -14.76 -6.95 -21.30
CA LYS A 6 -15.77 -6.65 -20.27
C LYS A 6 -15.29 -7.05 -18.87
N ILE A 7 -14.66 -8.22 -18.75
CA ILE A 7 -14.11 -8.71 -17.48
C ILE A 7 -12.98 -7.80 -16.98
N GLN A 8 -12.08 -7.36 -17.86
CA GLN A 8 -10.99 -6.44 -17.49
C GLN A 8 -11.50 -5.09 -16.99
N ILE A 9 -12.49 -4.49 -17.67
CA ILE A 9 -13.07 -3.21 -17.26
C ILE A 9 -13.82 -3.36 -15.92
N GLY A 10 -14.55 -4.46 -15.74
CA GLY A 10 -15.23 -4.75 -14.46
C GLY A 10 -14.25 -4.93 -13.30
N LEU A 11 -13.14 -5.64 -13.54
CA LEU A 11 -12.10 -5.84 -12.53
C LEU A 11 -11.34 -4.53 -12.22
N LEU A 12 -11.14 -3.67 -13.22
CA LEU A 12 -10.57 -2.33 -13.02
C LEU A 12 -11.48 -1.45 -12.16
N ALA A 13 -12.78 -1.42 -12.48
CA ALA A 13 -13.77 -0.67 -11.71
C ALA A 13 -13.86 -1.17 -10.27
N LEU A 14 -13.81 -2.49 -10.07
CA LEU A 14 -13.75 -3.10 -8.74
C LEU A 14 -12.49 -2.68 -7.98
N ALA A 15 -11.33 -2.71 -8.64
CA ALA A 15 -10.07 -2.31 -8.01
C ALA A 15 -10.11 -0.83 -7.56
N VAL A 16 -10.64 0.07 -8.41
CA VAL A 16 -10.84 1.48 -8.07
C VAL A 16 -11.81 1.62 -6.89
N ALA A 17 -12.93 0.89 -6.90
CA ALA A 17 -13.87 0.92 -5.79
C ALA A 17 -13.24 0.47 -4.47
N ILE A 18 -12.42 -0.60 -4.49
CA ILE A 18 -11.70 -1.09 -3.30
C ILE A 18 -10.69 -0.04 -2.81
N ILE A 19 -9.97 0.64 -3.70
CA ILE A 19 -9.04 1.72 -3.32
C ILE A 19 -9.80 2.89 -2.67
N ILE A 20 -10.93 3.31 -3.24
CA ILE A 20 -11.78 4.35 -2.66
C ILE A 20 -12.25 3.93 -1.27
N VAL A 21 -12.76 2.70 -1.11
CA VAL A 21 -13.17 2.16 0.19
C VAL A 21 -11.99 2.16 1.17
N GLY A 22 -10.78 1.79 0.73
CA GLY A 22 -9.57 1.85 1.53
C GLY A 22 -9.24 3.27 2.03
N ILE A 23 -9.38 4.28 1.18
CA ILE A 23 -9.21 5.70 1.56
C ILE A 23 -10.28 6.10 2.58
N LEU A 24 -11.54 5.70 2.39
CA LEU A 24 -12.62 6.02 3.34
C LEU A 24 -12.39 5.36 4.71
N PHE A 25 -11.85 4.13 4.73
CA PHE A 25 -11.41 3.49 5.97
C PHE A 25 -10.25 4.23 6.62
N LEU A 26 -9.29 4.74 5.83
CA LEU A 26 -8.18 5.55 6.34
C LEU A 26 -8.69 6.83 7.01
N LEU A 27 -9.65 7.54 6.39
CA LEU A 27 -10.27 8.74 6.97
C LEU A 27 -11.02 8.44 8.27
N THR A 28 -11.65 7.26 8.35
CA THR A 28 -12.33 6.78 9.56
C THR A 28 -11.34 6.44 10.67
N ALA A 29 -10.25 5.73 10.34
CA ALA A 29 -9.20 5.35 11.28
C ALA A 29 -8.42 6.57 11.81
N SER A 30 -8.24 7.59 10.97
CA SER A 30 -7.59 8.86 11.32
C SER A 30 -8.49 9.80 12.13
N LYS A 31 -9.72 9.39 12.46
CA LYS A 31 -10.72 10.19 13.20
C LYS A 31 -11.11 11.52 12.52
N ILE A 32 -10.82 11.67 11.23
CA ILE A 32 -11.17 12.86 10.44
C ILE A 32 -12.65 12.83 10.05
N ALA A 33 -13.17 11.65 9.68
CA ALA A 33 -14.57 11.48 9.31
C ALA A 33 -15.08 10.08 9.73
N PRO A 34 -16.10 9.97 10.61
CA PRO A 34 -16.61 8.68 11.08
C PRO A 34 -17.55 8.05 10.03
N ILE A 35 -17.01 7.67 8.88
CA ILE A 35 -17.78 7.14 7.75
C ILE A 35 -18.23 5.69 8.03
N PHE A 36 -17.37 4.90 8.67
CA PHE A 36 -17.68 3.52 9.04
C PHE A 36 -17.70 3.32 10.55
N ALA A 37 -18.91 3.25 11.12
CA ALA A 37 -19.12 3.06 12.55
C ALA A 37 -18.42 1.81 13.12
N ALA A 38 -18.38 0.71 12.35
CA ALA A 38 -17.74 -0.54 12.74
C ALA A 38 -16.21 -0.40 12.94
N ILE A 39 -15.54 0.43 12.12
CA ILE A 39 -14.10 0.70 12.29
C ILE A 39 -13.89 1.76 13.36
N TYR A 40 -14.73 2.80 13.37
CA TYR A 40 -14.62 3.88 14.34
C TYR A 40 -14.73 3.41 15.80
N GLY A 41 -15.61 2.43 16.05
CA GLY A 41 -15.85 1.86 17.38
C GLY A 41 -14.81 0.84 17.85
N LEU A 42 -13.82 0.47 17.04
CA LEU A 42 -12.77 -0.44 17.48
C LEU A 42 -11.85 0.26 18.50
N PRO A 43 -11.60 -0.33 19.68
CA PRO A 43 -10.76 0.31 20.71
C PRO A 43 -9.28 0.34 20.33
N ASN A 44 -8.83 -0.59 19.47
CA ASN A 44 -7.42 -0.69 19.08
C ASN A 44 -7.16 0.02 17.76
N LEU A 45 -6.46 1.16 17.84
CA LEU A 45 -6.03 1.95 16.68
C LEU A 45 -5.16 1.14 15.71
N ILE A 46 -4.27 0.28 16.21
CA ILE A 46 -3.46 -0.63 15.37
C ILE A 46 -4.34 -1.53 14.51
N LEU A 47 -5.40 -2.10 15.08
CA LEU A 47 -6.29 -3.01 14.37
C LEU A 47 -7.04 -2.30 13.23
N GLN A 48 -7.44 -1.05 13.45
CA GLN A 48 -8.05 -0.21 12.40
C GLN A 48 -7.08 -0.02 11.23
N TYR A 49 -5.81 0.31 11.50
CA TYR A 49 -4.79 0.47 10.46
C TYR A 49 -4.44 -0.85 9.75
N VAL A 50 -4.45 -2.00 10.44
CA VAL A 50 -4.25 -3.32 9.81
C VAL A 50 -5.35 -3.61 8.79
N ILE A 51 -6.62 -3.31 9.11
CA ILE A 51 -7.74 -3.46 8.17
C ILE A 51 -7.56 -2.55 6.95
N VAL A 52 -7.20 -1.28 7.17
CA VAL A 52 -6.94 -0.30 6.10
C VAL A 52 -5.86 -0.83 5.16
N ILE A 53 -4.71 -1.25 5.71
CA ILE A 53 -3.58 -1.78 4.92
C ILE A 53 -4.02 -3.02 4.13
N GLY A 54 -4.78 -3.94 4.74
CA GLY A 54 -5.27 -5.13 4.06
C GLY A 54 -6.18 -4.83 2.87
N VAL A 55 -7.15 -3.92 3.04
CA VAL A 55 -8.10 -3.52 1.98
C VAL A 55 -7.38 -2.78 0.86
N MET A 56 -6.48 -1.85 1.19
CA MET A 56 -5.72 -1.10 0.20
C MET A 56 -4.75 -1.99 -0.58
N ALA A 57 -4.07 -2.93 0.10
CA ALA A 57 -3.17 -3.88 -0.55
C ALA A 57 -3.92 -4.77 -1.56
N ALA A 58 -5.10 -5.27 -1.19
CA ALA A 58 -5.95 -6.04 -2.10
C ALA A 58 -6.40 -5.22 -3.32
N GLY A 59 -6.76 -3.94 -3.11
CA GLY A 59 -7.12 -3.02 -4.20
C GLY A 59 -5.97 -2.79 -5.18
N ILE A 60 -4.77 -2.48 -4.67
CA ILE A 60 -3.58 -2.20 -5.50
C ILE A 60 -3.12 -3.45 -6.25
N MET A 61 -3.13 -4.63 -5.63
CA MET A 61 -2.79 -5.90 -6.30
C MET A 61 -3.76 -6.21 -7.43
N THR A 62 -5.07 -6.05 -7.18
CA THR A 62 -6.10 -6.26 -8.20
C THR A 62 -5.91 -5.27 -9.35
N PHE A 63 -5.67 -3.99 -9.05
CA PHE A 63 -5.40 -2.97 -10.06
C PHE A 63 -4.17 -3.29 -10.91
N SER A 64 -3.06 -3.68 -10.27
CA SER A 64 -1.80 -4.00 -10.94
C SER A 64 -1.92 -5.20 -11.87
N ASN A 65 -2.63 -6.25 -11.43
CA ASN A 65 -2.91 -7.42 -12.26
C ASN A 65 -3.75 -7.05 -13.49
N VAL A 66 -4.72 -6.16 -13.35
CA VAL A 66 -5.54 -5.71 -14.48
C VAL A 66 -4.70 -4.91 -15.46
N CYS A 67 -3.86 -4.00 -14.99
CA CYS A 67 -2.94 -3.20 -15.84
C CYS A 67 -2.08 -4.11 -16.73
N ALA A 68 -1.50 -5.17 -16.17
CA ALA A 68 -0.65 -6.10 -16.90
C ALA A 68 -1.37 -6.83 -18.07
N THR A 69 -2.70 -6.88 -18.05
CA THR A 69 -3.52 -7.52 -19.09
C THR A 69 -4.03 -6.57 -20.18
N VAL A 70 -3.81 -5.25 -20.02
CA VAL A 70 -4.22 -4.24 -21.01
C VAL A 70 -3.30 -4.32 -22.25
N ARG A 71 -3.89 -4.59 -23.42
CA ARG A 71 -3.18 -4.63 -24.72
C ARG A 71 -2.78 -3.24 -25.23
N ASP A 72 -3.59 -2.24 -24.88
CA ASP A 72 -3.36 -0.80 -25.00
C ASP A 72 -1.99 -0.33 -24.46
N LYS A 73 -0.90 -0.27 -25.23
CA LYS A 73 0.41 0.17 -24.68
C LYS A 73 0.31 1.54 -24.01
N LYS A 74 -0.32 2.53 -24.65
CA LYS A 74 -0.44 3.89 -24.09
C LYS A 74 -1.28 3.89 -22.81
N LYS A 75 -2.39 3.14 -22.81
CA LYS A 75 -3.29 3.04 -21.64
C LYS A 75 -2.65 2.30 -20.47
N ARG A 76 -1.93 1.21 -20.75
CA ARG A 76 -1.19 0.43 -19.76
C ARG A 76 -0.12 1.29 -19.10
N ASP A 77 0.71 1.94 -19.91
CA ASP A 77 1.82 2.76 -19.41
C ASP A 77 1.30 3.92 -18.54
N ALA A 78 0.19 4.56 -18.94
CA ALA A 78 -0.47 5.60 -18.13
C ALA A 78 -1.07 5.08 -16.82
N LEU A 79 -1.80 3.95 -16.84
CA LEU A 79 -2.36 3.34 -15.63
C LEU A 79 -1.27 2.88 -14.66
N THR A 80 -0.20 2.29 -15.19
CA THR A 80 0.94 1.85 -14.40
C THR A 80 1.65 3.04 -13.77
N LEU A 81 1.89 4.12 -14.52
CA LEU A 81 2.49 5.33 -13.96
C LEU A 81 1.61 5.92 -12.84
N PHE A 82 0.29 5.97 -13.05
CA PHE A 82 -0.67 6.48 -12.07
C PHE A 82 -0.62 5.67 -10.77
N ILE A 83 -0.72 4.33 -10.84
CA ILE A 83 -0.71 3.49 -9.63
C ILE A 83 0.65 3.51 -8.92
N THR A 84 1.76 3.60 -9.67
CA THR A 84 3.10 3.72 -9.09
C THR A 84 3.25 5.04 -8.33
N ILE A 85 2.82 6.17 -8.90
CA ILE A 85 2.85 7.47 -8.20
C ILE A 85 1.94 7.44 -6.98
N PHE A 86 0.70 6.99 -7.13
CA PHE A 86 -0.27 6.90 -6.05
C PHE A 86 0.24 6.04 -4.87
N SER A 87 0.78 4.86 -5.16
CA SER A 87 1.38 3.99 -4.14
C SER A 87 2.56 4.68 -3.46
N THR A 88 3.45 5.33 -4.23
CA THR A 88 4.62 6.03 -3.68
C THR A 88 4.21 7.13 -2.70
N VAL A 89 3.25 7.96 -3.08
CA VAL A 89 2.74 9.06 -2.23
C VAL A 89 2.11 8.52 -0.94
N LEU A 90 1.43 7.36 -0.97
CA LEU A 90 0.87 6.75 0.22
C LEU A 90 1.90 6.03 1.10
N THR A 91 2.93 5.44 0.50
CA THR A 91 3.96 4.70 1.26
C THR A 91 4.96 5.64 1.95
N LEU A 92 5.19 6.84 1.43
CA LEU A 92 6.14 7.80 2.03
C LEU A 92 5.76 8.23 3.47
N PRO A 93 4.53 8.67 3.76
CA PRO A 93 4.11 8.95 5.13
C PRO A 93 4.22 7.73 6.04
N LEU A 94 3.87 6.54 5.53
CA LEU A 94 3.95 5.30 6.30
C LEU A 94 5.40 4.97 6.69
N LEU A 95 6.33 5.10 5.74
CA LEU A 95 7.76 4.92 5.99
C LEU A 95 8.27 5.92 7.03
N TYR A 96 7.88 7.18 6.91
CA TYR A 96 8.22 8.22 7.89
C TYR A 96 7.73 7.86 9.29
N VAL A 97 6.45 7.47 9.42
CA VAL A 97 5.86 7.07 10.72
C VAL A 97 6.67 5.94 11.35
N PHE A 98 6.99 4.89 10.60
CA PHE A 98 7.77 3.77 11.16
C PHE A 98 9.18 4.16 11.58
N ILE A 99 9.85 5.07 10.85
CA ILE A 99 11.16 5.60 11.26
C ILE A 99 11.03 6.47 12.52
N ALA A 100 10.00 7.31 12.58
CA ALA A 100 9.76 8.21 13.70
C ALA A 100 9.26 7.48 14.98
N LEU A 101 8.76 6.25 14.86
CA LEU A 101 8.42 5.41 16.02
C LEU A 101 9.63 5.01 16.87
N PHE A 102 10.83 4.94 16.28
CA PHE A 102 12.07 4.62 17.01
C PHE A 102 12.41 5.65 18.10
N PRO A 103 12.54 6.96 17.79
CA PRO A 103 12.77 7.96 18.84
C PRO A 103 11.55 8.10 19.77
N ALA A 104 10.33 7.94 19.25
CA ALA A 104 9.10 7.99 20.05
C ALA A 104 9.04 6.89 21.13
N ALA A 105 9.63 5.72 20.89
CA ALA A 105 9.77 4.65 21.88
C ALA A 105 10.58 5.06 23.12
N SER A 106 11.45 6.07 22.97
CA SER A 106 12.23 6.67 24.05
C SER A 106 11.63 7.96 24.60
N GLY A 107 10.38 8.29 24.22
CA GLY A 107 9.69 9.53 24.63
C GLY A 107 10.14 10.80 23.88
N ARG A 108 10.95 10.65 22.83
CA ARG A 108 11.40 11.78 21.99
C ARG A 108 10.49 11.90 20.78
N PHE A 109 9.62 12.89 20.80
CA PHE A 109 8.76 13.22 19.66
C PHE A 109 9.33 14.42 18.91
N ASP A 110 9.34 14.34 17.59
CA ASP A 110 9.57 15.52 16.75
C ASP A 110 8.41 16.51 16.95
N PRO A 111 8.69 17.79 17.24
CA PRO A 111 7.66 18.75 17.65
C PRO A 111 6.66 19.12 16.54
N VAL A 112 6.95 18.84 15.27
CA VAL A 112 6.06 19.21 14.16
C VAL A 112 5.35 18.01 13.57
N LEU A 113 6.11 17.01 13.12
CA LEU A 113 5.54 15.82 12.46
C LEU A 113 5.33 14.66 13.44
N GLY A 114 6.14 14.59 14.50
CA GLY A 114 6.06 13.54 15.51
C GLY A 114 4.80 13.67 16.37
N GLU A 115 4.45 14.88 16.79
CA GLU A 115 3.21 15.10 17.55
C GLU A 115 1.94 14.89 16.71
N LEU A 116 1.94 15.32 15.44
CA LEU A 116 0.75 15.31 14.61
C LEU A 116 0.44 13.92 14.00
N MET A 117 1.47 13.13 13.67
CA MET A 117 1.30 11.87 12.93
C MET A 117 1.76 10.63 13.68
N VAL A 118 2.63 10.77 14.68
CA VAL A 118 3.36 9.63 15.27
C VAL A 118 2.92 9.36 16.71
N LYS A 119 2.52 10.39 17.46
CA LYS A 119 2.19 10.29 18.90
C LYS A 119 1.10 9.25 19.21
N ASP A 120 -0.06 9.36 18.57
CA ASP A 120 -1.17 8.42 18.83
C ASP A 120 -0.85 7.00 18.38
N ILE A 121 -0.09 6.87 17.29
CA ILE A 121 0.37 5.56 16.78
C ILE A 121 1.39 4.97 17.75
N ALA A 122 2.35 5.75 18.23
CA ALA A 122 3.36 5.32 19.19
C ALA A 122 2.72 4.85 20.51
N LEU A 123 1.77 5.62 21.03
CA LEU A 123 1.03 5.27 22.24
C LEU A 123 0.23 3.98 22.04
N ALA A 124 -0.46 3.83 20.90
CA ALA A 124 -1.17 2.59 20.59
C ALA A 124 -0.21 1.38 20.50
N PHE A 125 0.93 1.53 19.83
CA PHE A 125 1.96 0.48 19.74
C PHE A 125 2.54 0.12 21.11
N GLN A 126 2.79 1.09 21.99
CA GLN A 126 3.28 0.84 23.35
C GLN A 126 2.23 0.12 24.22
N GLN A 127 0.95 0.46 24.06
CA GLN A 127 -0.15 -0.19 24.77
C GLN A 127 -0.31 -1.67 24.38
N VAL A 128 -0.15 -1.97 23.08
CA VAL A 128 -0.28 -3.34 22.56
C VAL A 128 1.00 -4.14 22.78
N PHE A 129 2.16 -3.55 22.49
CA PHE A 129 3.47 -4.20 22.56
C PHE A 129 4.26 -3.62 23.73
N LYS A 130 4.01 -4.14 24.94
CA LYS A 130 4.63 -3.62 26.17
C LYS A 130 6.16 -3.71 26.23
N PRO A 131 6.82 -4.81 25.78
CA PRO A 131 8.29 -4.90 25.85
C PRO A 131 8.97 -4.00 24.81
N LEU A 132 9.91 -3.16 25.25
CA LEU A 132 10.68 -2.27 24.36
C LEU A 132 11.38 -3.03 23.22
N GLY A 133 11.97 -4.19 23.51
CA GLY A 133 12.61 -5.02 22.47
C GLY A 133 11.64 -5.49 21.39
N LEU A 134 10.40 -5.83 21.77
CA LEU A 134 9.36 -6.24 20.81
C LEU A 134 8.88 -5.06 19.98
N GLN A 135 8.79 -3.86 20.56
CA GLN A 135 8.45 -2.64 19.82
C GLN A 135 9.49 -2.35 18.73
N TYR A 136 10.78 -2.30 19.08
CA TYR A 136 11.84 -2.04 18.10
C TYR A 136 11.90 -3.11 17.00
N PHE A 137 11.67 -4.38 17.35
CA PHE A 137 11.58 -5.45 16.37
C PHE A 137 10.43 -5.20 15.37
N ILE A 138 9.24 -4.86 15.85
CA ILE A 138 8.08 -4.60 14.99
C ILE A 138 8.27 -3.34 14.15
N TYR A 139 8.83 -2.27 14.72
CA TYR A 139 9.15 -1.05 13.96
C TYR A 139 10.15 -1.35 12.84
N SER A 140 11.16 -2.18 13.13
CA SER A 140 12.12 -2.63 12.12
C SER A 140 11.44 -3.40 10.99
N LEU A 141 10.53 -4.33 11.32
CA LEU A 141 9.71 -5.03 10.32
C LEU A 141 8.85 -4.07 9.51
N GLY A 142 8.25 -3.06 10.16
CA GLY A 142 7.45 -2.02 9.52
C GLY A 142 8.25 -1.20 8.51
N VAL A 143 9.47 -0.77 8.88
CA VAL A 143 10.39 -0.07 7.97
C VAL A 143 10.77 -0.94 6.78
N VAL A 144 11.16 -2.20 7.01
CA VAL A 144 11.51 -3.14 5.93
C VAL A 144 10.32 -3.34 4.99
N MET A 145 9.13 -3.55 5.52
CA MET A 145 7.92 -3.70 4.71
C MET A 145 7.59 -2.42 3.93
N ALA A 146 7.71 -1.24 4.54
CA ALA A 146 7.48 0.03 3.84
C ALA A 146 8.51 0.24 2.70
N ILE A 147 9.78 -0.11 2.91
CA ILE A 147 10.80 -0.09 1.84
C ILE A 147 10.43 -1.06 0.72
N VAL A 148 9.98 -2.28 1.04
CA VAL A 148 9.52 -3.25 0.04
C VAL A 148 8.30 -2.72 -0.73
N PHE A 149 7.32 -2.15 -0.04
CA PHE A 149 6.12 -1.53 -0.63
C PHE A 149 6.44 -0.28 -1.45
N LEU A 150 7.57 0.39 -1.21
CA LEU A 150 8.04 1.49 -2.04
C LEU A 150 8.79 0.96 -3.28
N ALA A 151 9.73 0.04 -3.07
CA ALA A 151 10.59 -0.49 -4.11
C ALA A 151 9.82 -1.34 -5.13
N PHE A 152 8.88 -2.17 -4.68
CA PHE A 152 8.19 -3.12 -5.57
C PHE A 152 7.30 -2.42 -6.62
N PRO A 153 6.42 -1.46 -6.28
CA PRO A 153 5.64 -0.69 -7.25
C PRO A 153 6.51 0.17 -8.18
N LEU A 154 7.63 0.70 -7.68
CA LEU A 154 8.58 1.45 -8.51
C LEU A 154 9.26 0.55 -9.54
N LEU A 155 9.77 -0.61 -9.10
CA LEU A 155 10.43 -1.57 -9.99
C LEU A 155 9.46 -2.14 -11.02
N THR A 156 8.26 -2.56 -10.59
CA THR A 156 7.21 -3.05 -11.50
C THR A 156 6.75 -1.95 -12.47
N GLY A 157 6.64 -0.71 -12.01
CA GLY A 157 6.35 0.46 -12.85
C GLY A 157 7.40 0.67 -13.95
N VAL A 158 8.68 0.78 -13.57
CA VAL A 158 9.79 0.95 -14.50
C VAL A 158 9.90 -0.19 -15.50
N LEU A 159 9.74 -1.44 -15.05
CA LEU A 159 9.79 -2.61 -15.93
C LEU A 159 8.63 -2.62 -16.92
N THR A 160 7.43 -2.24 -16.48
CA THR A 160 6.24 -2.20 -17.34
C THR A 160 6.39 -1.19 -18.47
N LEU A 161 6.96 -0.02 -18.18
CA LEU A 161 7.30 1.00 -19.19
C LEU A 161 8.32 0.50 -20.22
N LYS A 162 9.16 -0.49 -19.84
CA LYS A 162 10.13 -1.15 -20.70
C LYS A 162 9.60 -2.44 -21.35
N ASP A 163 8.28 -2.69 -21.33
CA ASP A 163 7.66 -3.93 -21.83
C ASP A 163 8.15 -5.23 -21.13
N LYS A 164 8.71 -5.10 -19.92
CA LYS A 164 9.16 -6.19 -19.06
C LYS A 164 8.25 -6.36 -17.85
N ALA A 165 8.19 -7.56 -17.29
CA ALA A 165 7.44 -7.86 -16.06
C ALA A 165 8.35 -8.54 -15.04
N LEU A 166 8.05 -8.29 -13.76
CA LEU A 166 8.56 -9.09 -12.65
C LEU A 166 7.75 -10.40 -12.58
N ILE A 167 8.43 -11.53 -12.74
CA ILE A 167 7.86 -12.87 -12.61
C ILE A 167 8.38 -13.47 -11.31
N ILE A 168 7.49 -13.71 -10.36
CA ILE A 168 7.80 -14.38 -9.11
C ILE A 168 7.43 -15.85 -9.28
N GLY A 169 8.41 -16.75 -9.15
CA GLY A 169 8.19 -18.20 -9.30
C GLY A 169 9.03 -19.02 -8.33
N LYS A 170 8.95 -20.35 -8.43
CA LYS A 170 9.65 -21.31 -7.54
C LYS A 170 11.19 -21.20 -7.52
N GLY A 171 11.79 -20.38 -8.39
CA GLY A 171 13.23 -20.12 -8.46
C GLY A 171 13.62 -18.66 -8.14
N GLY A 172 12.76 -17.93 -7.42
CA GLY A 172 13.00 -16.53 -7.06
C GLY A 172 12.37 -15.53 -8.03
N ILE A 173 12.86 -14.30 -7.94
CA ILE A 173 12.37 -13.15 -8.71
C ILE A 173 13.13 -13.09 -10.04
N LYS A 174 12.41 -13.20 -11.17
CA LYS A 174 12.97 -13.12 -12.53
C LYS A 174 12.36 -11.95 -13.30
N ILE A 175 13.11 -11.39 -14.23
CA ILE A 175 12.59 -10.40 -15.19
C ILE A 175 12.18 -11.16 -16.47
N GLY A 176 10.91 -11.06 -16.85
CA GLY A 176 10.36 -11.66 -18.06
C GLY A 176 9.73 -10.64 -18.99
N ILE A 177 9.17 -11.13 -20.10
CA ILE A 177 8.42 -10.30 -21.06
C ILE A 177 6.99 -10.14 -20.56
N LEU A 178 6.44 -8.92 -20.65
CA LEU A 178 5.03 -8.67 -20.31
C LEU A 178 4.10 -9.56 -21.15
N PRO A 179 3.09 -10.23 -20.55
CA PRO A 179 2.14 -11.07 -21.29
C PRO A 179 1.41 -10.31 -22.43
N ALA A 180 1.17 -9.02 -22.24
CA ALA A 180 0.60 -8.14 -23.25
C ALA A 180 1.55 -7.87 -24.45
N ALA A 181 2.87 -7.96 -24.24
CA ALA A 181 3.91 -7.78 -25.26
C ALA A 181 4.25 -9.08 -26.03
N GLN A 182 3.86 -10.25 -25.51
CA GLN A 182 4.09 -11.56 -26.16
C GLN A 182 3.17 -11.82 -27.38
N ASN A 183 2.19 -10.97 -27.64
CA ASN A 183 1.26 -11.09 -28.78
C ASN A 183 1.50 -10.02 -29.86
N LYS A 184 2.71 -9.45 -29.92
CA LYS A 184 3.21 -8.68 -31.07
C LYS A 184 4.07 -9.60 -31.93
#